data_AF-A0A4U9W6F2-F1
#
_entry.id   AF-A0A4U9W6F2-F1
#
_cell.length_a   1.000
_cell.length_b   1.000
_cell.length_c   1.000
_cell.angle_alpha   90.00
_cell.angle_beta   90.00
_cell.angle_gamma   90.00
#
_symmetry.space_group_name_H-M   'P 1'
#
loop_
_entity.id
_entity.type
_entity.pdbx_description
1 polymer ?
#
loop_
_entity_poly.entity_id
_entity_poly.type
_entity_poly.pdbx_seq_one_letter_code
_entity_poly.pdbx_strand_id
1 'polypeptide(L)' 'MDDLQAIADAAVAGFGIAWLPCWLIRDALLEGRLQQVLGEIPGKDFEVHAVWPLTPHLPLKVRLAVDALVSHLPARMAL' A
#
# COMPACT_ATOMS: atom_id res chain seq x y z
N MET A 1 -15.40 2.95 -8.44
CA MET A 1 -14.79 4.09 -7.75
C MET A 1 -14.21 3.51 -6.48
N ASP A 2 -12.90 3.62 -6.29
CA ASP A 2 -12.23 3.18 -5.08
C ASP A 2 -12.27 4.34 -4.08
N ASP A 3 -12.84 4.11 -2.90
CA ASP A 3 -13.04 5.14 -1.87
C ASP A 3 -11.69 5.73 -1.43
N LEU A 4 -10.62 4.92 -1.39
CA LEU A 4 -9.29 5.39 -0.99
C LEU A 4 -8.67 6.31 -2.02
N GLN A 5 -8.81 5.98 -3.32
CA GLN A 5 -8.30 6.83 -4.40
C GLN A 5 -9.02 8.18 -4.41
N ALA A 6 -10.34 8.20 -4.21
CA ALA A 6 -11.10 9.44 -4.15
C ALA A 6 -10.64 10.37 -3.01
N ILE A 7 -10.31 9.80 -1.84
CA ILE A 7 -9.75 10.56 -0.71
C ILE A 7 -8.34 11.08 -1.03
N ALA A 8 -7.51 10.27 -1.70
CA ALA A 8 -6.17 10.68 -2.13
C ALA A 8 -6.23 11.88 -3.09
N ASP A 9 -7.12 11.81 -4.08
CA ASP A 9 -7.32 12.89 -5.05
C ASP A 9 -7.82 14.17 -4.37
N ALA A 10 -8.73 14.05 -3.39
CA ALA A 10 -9.20 15.17 -2.60
C ALA A 10 -8.08 15.82 -1.77
N ALA A 11 -7.20 15.01 -1.16
CA ALA A 11 -6.06 15.51 -0.42
C ALA A 11 -5.06 16.24 -1.34
N VAL A 12 -4.78 15.69 -2.51
CA VAL A 12 -3.91 16.32 -3.53
C VAL A 12 -4.51 17.65 -4.02
N ALA A 13 -5.84 17.73 -4.14
CA ALA A 13 -6.54 18.95 -4.50
C ALA A 13 -6.64 20.00 -3.35
N GLY A 14 -6.08 19.71 -2.17
CA GLY A 14 -6.03 20.64 -1.05
C GLY A 14 -7.30 20.69 -0.20
N PHE A 15 -8.18 19.70 -0.29
CA PHE A 15 -9.42 19.66 0.49
C PHE A 15 -9.24 19.22 1.96
N GLY A 16 -8.00 18.99 2.41
CA GLY A 16 -7.70 18.74 3.82
C GLY A 16 -6.55 17.75 4.04
N ILE A 17 -6.55 17.14 5.22
CA ILE A 17 -5.58 16.12 5.65
C ILE A 17 -6.24 14.75 5.55
N ALA A 18 -5.52 13.77 5.02
CA ALA A 18 -5.97 12.38 4.93
C ALA A 18 -4.93 11.43 5.53
N TRP A 19 -5.40 10.36 6.17
CA TRP A 19 -4.57 9.25 6.61
C TRP A 19 -4.76 8.08 5.65
N LEU A 20 -3.76 7.82 4.82
CA LEU A 20 -3.82 6.90 3.69
C LEU A 20 -2.63 5.94 3.69
N PRO A 21 -2.78 4.75 3.08
CA PRO A 21 -1.66 3.84 2.92
C PRO A 21 -0.53 4.46 2.09
N CYS A 22 0.71 4.31 2.56
CA CYS A 22 1.93 4.79 1.90
C CYS A 22 2.03 4.40 0.42
N TRP A 23 1.71 3.16 0.08
CA TRP A 23 1.78 2.65 -1.30
C TRP A 23 0.84 3.39 -2.25
N LEU A 24 -0.26 3.96 -1.76
CA LEU A 24 -1.23 4.70 -2.56
C LEU A 24 -0.75 6.12 -2.87
N ILE A 25 -0.10 6.76 -1.88
CA ILE A 25 0.27 8.17 -1.94
C ILE A 25 1.77 8.40 -2.22
N ARG A 26 2.56 7.34 -2.41
CA ARG A 26 4.02 7.42 -2.60
C ARG A 26 4.40 8.41 -3.69
N ASP A 27 3.83 8.27 -4.88
CA ASP A 27 4.22 9.11 -6.02
C ASP A 27 3.87 10.58 -5.77
N ALA A 28 2.70 10.83 -5.16
CA ALA A 28 2.29 12.18 -4.78
C ALA A 28 3.19 12.80 -3.71
N LEU A 29 3.74 12.00 -2.79
CA LEU A 29 4.74 12.46 -1.82
C LEU A 29 6.09 12.74 -2.49
N LEU A 30 6.57 11.84 -3.36
CA LEU A 30 7.84 12.00 -4.07
C LEU A 30 7.84 13.21 -5.02
N GLU A 31 6.69 13.49 -5.65
CA GLU A 31 6.49 14.63 -6.53
C GLU A 31 6.20 15.94 -5.77
N GLY A 32 6.08 15.90 -4.43
CA GLY A 32 5.78 17.07 -3.60
C GLY A 32 4.35 17.58 -3.71
N ARG A 33 3.44 16.81 -4.31
CA ARG A 33 1.99 17.11 -4.36
C ARG A 33 1.29 16.88 -3.03
N LEU A 34 1.85 16.01 -2.19
CA LEU A 34 1.46 15.80 -0.80
C LEU A 34 2.66 16.00 0.11
N GLN A 35 2.38 16.39 1.36
CA GLN A 35 3.39 16.52 2.41
C GLN A 35 2.95 15.78 3.67
N GLN A 36 3.88 15.05 4.30
CA GLN A 36 3.63 14.42 5.60
C GLN A 36 3.60 15.48 6.71
N VAL A 37 2.52 15.51 7.50
CA VAL A 37 2.28 16.54 8.52
C VAL A 37 2.40 16.01 9.97
N LEU A 38 2.49 14.70 10.17
CA LEU A 38 2.60 14.04 11.48
C LEU A 38 3.76 13.02 11.51
N GLY A 39 4.93 13.39 10.99
CA GLY A 39 6.08 12.47 10.84
C GLY A 39 6.61 11.87 12.16
N GLU A 40 6.41 12.56 13.27
CA GLU A 40 6.83 12.11 14.61
C GLU A 40 5.92 11.00 15.18
N ILE A 41 4.72 10.83 14.61
CA ILE A 41 3.79 9.78 15.04
C ILE A 41 4.03 8.56 14.16
N PRO A 42 4.43 7.41 14.74
CA PRO A 42 4.65 6.21 13.95
C PRO A 42 3.36 5.82 13.21
N GLY A 43 3.51 5.50 11.93
CA GLY A 43 2.43 4.95 11.13
C GLY A 43 1.91 3.64 11.71
N LYS A 44 0.69 3.26 11.32
CA LYS A 44 0.17 1.93 11.63
C LYS A 44 0.65 0.95 10.57
N ASP A 45 1.31 -0.11 11.00
CA ASP A 45 1.61 -1.23 10.13
C ASP A 45 0.34 -2.04 9.88
N PHE A 46 0.07 -2.29 8.60
CA PHE A 46 -1.01 -3.17 8.16
C PHE A 46 -0.40 -4.46 7.65
N GLU A 47 -0.74 -5.57 8.29
CA GLU A 47 -0.33 -6.87 7.80
C GLU A 47 -1.06 -7.19 6.48
N VAL A 48 -0.30 -7.57 5.47
CA VAL A 48 -0.84 -8.02 4.17
C VAL A 48 -0.55 -9.49 4.02
N HIS A 49 -1.61 -10.26 3.81
CA HIS A 49 -1.58 -11.71 3.74
C HIS A 49 -1.92 -12.18 2.33
N ALA A 50 -1.11 -13.07 1.76
CA ALA A 50 -1.48 -13.82 0.57
C ALA A 50 -2.37 -15.00 0.99
N VAL A 51 -3.57 -15.10 0.44
CA VAL A 51 -4.54 -16.15 0.79
C VAL A 51 -4.87 -17.02 -0.42
N TRP A 52 -5.05 -18.31 -0.20
CA TRP A 52 -5.45 -19.28 -1.22
C TRP A 52 -6.35 -20.36 -0.61
N PRO A 53 -7.17 -21.06 -1.41
CA PRO A 53 -7.99 -22.15 -0.91
C PRO A 53 -7.14 -23.26 -0.28
N LEU A 54 -7.63 -23.87 0.79
CA LEU A 54 -6.99 -25.05 1.38
C LEU A 54 -7.03 -26.21 0.37
N THR A 55 -5.85 -26.65 -0.07
CA THR A 55 -5.70 -27.77 -1.02
C THR A 55 -4.64 -28.76 -0.51
N PRO A 56 -4.80 -30.07 -0.74
CA PRO A 56 -3.81 -31.09 -0.31
C PRO A 56 -2.39 -30.84 -0.84
N HIS A 57 -2.28 -30.29 -2.06
CA HIS A 57 -1.02 -29.92 -2.68
C HIS A 57 -1.11 -28.50 -3.24
N LEU A 58 -0.19 -27.63 -2.83
CA LEU A 58 -0.10 -26.27 -3.37
C LEU A 58 0.47 -26.34 -4.80
N PRO A 59 -0.25 -25.86 -5.83
CA PRO A 59 0.28 -25.85 -7.19
C PRO A 59 1.56 -25.01 -7.29
N LEU A 60 2.57 -25.50 -8.01
CA LEU A 60 3.88 -24.84 -8.13
C LEU A 60 3.75 -23.39 -8.62
N LYS A 61 2.84 -23.11 -9.56
CA LYS A 61 2.57 -21.75 -10.03
C LYS A 61 2.13 -20.79 -8.93
N VAL A 62 1.38 -21.28 -7.93
CA VAL A 62 0.93 -20.46 -6.79
C VAL A 62 2.11 -20.21 -5.85
N ARG A 63 2.91 -21.24 -5.56
CA ARG A 63 4.15 -21.08 -4.78
C ARG A 63 5.07 -20.03 -5.40
N LEU A 64 5.36 -20.15 -6.70
CA LEU A 64 6.22 -19.20 -7.41
C LEU A 64 5.65 -17.77 -7.41
N ALA A 65 4.32 -17.62 -7.55
CA ALA A 65 3.68 -16.32 -7.46
C ALA A 65 3.81 -15.71 -6.05
N VAL A 66 3.55 -16.50 -4.99
CA VAL A 66 3.70 -16.04 -3.61
C VAL A 66 5.15 -15.67 -3.31
N ASP A 67 6.11 -16.48 -3.72
CA ASP A 67 7.53 -16.21 -3.51
C ASP A 67 7.94 -14.91 -4.21
N ALA A 68 7.47 -14.68 -5.44
CA ALA A 68 7.69 -13.42 -6.15
C ALA A 68 7.05 -12.22 -5.43
N LEU A 69 5.82 -12.37 -4.92
CA LEU A 69 5.16 -11.31 -4.14
C LEU A 69 5.97 -10.96 -2.89
N VAL A 70 6.42 -11.96 -2.13
CA VAL A 70 7.23 -11.76 -0.92
C VAL A 70 8.57 -11.08 -1.24
N SER A 71 9.21 -11.41 -2.36
CA SER A 71 10.48 -10.78 -2.75
C SER A 71 10.34 -9.32 -3.20
N HIS A 72 9.22 -8.91 -3.79
CA HIS A 72 9.11 -7.61 -4.46
C HIS A 72 8.14 -6.61 -3.82
N LEU A 73 7.12 -7.07 -3.08
CA LEU A 73 6.14 -6.17 -2.46
C LEU A 73 6.68 -5.33 -1.30
N PRO A 74 7.52 -5.85 -0.37
CA PRO A 74 7.96 -5.06 0.79
C PRO A 74 8.59 -3.72 0.41
N ALA A 75 9.47 -3.72 -0.59
CA ALA A 75 10.10 -2.50 -1.10
C ALA A 75 9.10 -1.50 -1.71
N ARG A 76 7.99 -1.99 -2.28
CA ARG A 76 6.94 -1.13 -2.86
C ARG A 76 5.98 -0.60 -1.80
N MET A 77 5.92 -1.21 -0.63
CA MET A 77 5.00 -0.88 0.45
C MET A 77 5.59 0.04 1.55
N ALA A 78 6.89 0.32 1.54
CA ALA A 78 7.53 1.18 2.55
C ALA A 78 7.95 2.53 1.96
N LEU A 79 7.56 3.66 2.57
CA LEU A 79 7.97 5.00 2.10
C LEU A 79 9.50 5.12 1.98
#